data_AF-A0A3S6QQ15-F1
#
_entry.id   AF-A0A3S6QQ15-F1
#
_cell.length_a   1.000
_cell.length_b   1.000
_cell.length_c   1.000
_cell.angle_alpha   90.00
_cell.angle_beta   90.00
_cell.angle_gamma   90.00
#
_symmetry.space_group_name_H-M   'P 1'
#
loop_
_entity.id
_entity.type
_entity.pdbx_description
1 polymer ?
#
loop_
_entity_poly.entity_id
_entity_poly.type
_entity_poly.pdbx_seq_one_letter_code
_entity_poly.pdbx_strand_id
1 'polypeptide(L)'
;MLNYSFISDLLIFFLDYSTGGNGSPTERAVISYAAKKNITKQELGNIELLLFQAKFITRCPSRVEDRFVNFNPGALTTEGIKLARKLANDGCSSLIIAL
;
A
#
# COMPACT_ATOMS: atom_id res chain seq x y z
N MET A 1 13.31 9.93 0.64
CA MET A 1 13.08 9.43 2.02
C MET A 1 11.78 8.63 2.00
N LEU A 2 11.73 7.46 2.66
CA LEU A 2 10.52 6.62 2.65
C LEU A 2 9.35 7.37 3.34
N ASN A 3 8.24 7.56 2.63
CA ASN A 3 7.07 8.24 3.20
C ASN A 3 6.23 7.25 4.03
N TYR A 4 6.66 6.99 5.27
CA TYR A 4 5.98 6.05 6.18
C TYR A 4 4.53 6.44 6.45
N SER A 5 4.22 7.73 6.49
CA SER A 5 2.84 8.22 6.64
C SER A 5 1.97 7.76 5.47
N PHE A 6 2.45 7.92 4.24
CA PHE A 6 1.74 7.44 3.05
C PHE A 6 1.64 5.91 2.99
N ILE A 7 2.67 5.18 3.42
CA ILE A 7 2.60 3.70 3.48
C ILE A 7 1.49 3.24 4.42
N SER A 8 1.39 3.85 5.60
CA SER A 8 0.31 3.55 6.54
C SER A 8 -1.06 3.87 5.96
N ASP A 9 -1.22 5.09 5.42
CA ASP A 9 -2.43 5.53 4.73
C ASP A 9 -2.85 4.59 3.58
N LEU A 10 -1.87 4.11 2.81
CA LEU A 10 -2.09 3.22 1.66
C LEU A 10 -2.58 1.83 2.11
N LEU A 11 -2.00 1.27 3.18
CA LEU A 11 -2.45 0.00 3.76
C LEU A 11 -3.86 0.10 4.32
N ILE A 12 -4.19 1.22 4.98
CA ILE A 12 -5.55 1.50 5.47
C ILE A 12 -6.52 1.61 4.29
N PHE A 13 -6.15 2.35 3.24
CA PHE A 13 -6.95 2.44 2.01
C PHE A 13 -7.22 1.07 1.39
N PHE A 14 -6.22 0.18 1.31
CA PHE A 14 -6.41 -1.18 0.79
C PHE A 14 -7.37 -2.00 1.66
N LEU A 15 -7.27 -1.85 2.98
CA LEU A 15 -8.16 -2.51 3.93
C LEU A 15 -9.61 -2.03 3.71
N ASP A 16 -9.85 -0.73 3.72
CA ASP A 16 -11.18 -0.13 3.56
C ASP A 16 -11.82 -0.47 2.20
N TYR A 17 -11.01 -0.50 1.14
CA TYR A 17 -11.48 -0.88 -0.19
C TYR A 17 -12.01 -2.32 -0.21
N SER A 18 -11.27 -3.23 0.45
CA SER A 18 -11.61 -4.65 0.51
C SER A 18 -12.83 -4.94 1.39
N THR A 19 -12.96 -4.27 2.53
CA THR A 19 -14.09 -4.43 3.46
C THR A 19 -15.38 -3.85 2.90
N GLY A 20 -15.31 -2.86 2.01
CA GLY A 20 -16.45 -2.31 1.27
C GLY A 20 -17.02 -3.22 0.17
N GLY A 21 -16.57 -4.47 0.07
CA GLY A 21 -17.08 -5.45 -0.91
C GLY A 21 -16.46 -5.36 -2.30
N ASN A 22 -15.46 -4.48 -2.51
CA ASN A 22 -14.86 -4.25 -3.82
C ASN A 22 -13.68 -5.19 -4.15
N GLY A 23 -13.35 -6.13 -3.26
CA GLY A 23 -12.20 -7.03 -3.43
C GLY A 23 -10.86 -6.30 -3.37
N SER A 24 -10.07 -6.38 -4.44
CA SER A 24 -8.76 -5.72 -4.53
C SER A 24 -8.85 -4.35 -5.20
N PRO A 25 -8.11 -3.33 -4.73
CA PRO A 25 -8.03 -2.02 -5.39
C PRO A 25 -7.66 -2.14 -6.87
N THR A 26 -8.45 -1.48 -7.72
CA THR A 26 -8.10 -1.35 -9.14
C THR A 26 -6.93 -0.39 -9.31
N GLU A 27 -6.14 -0.57 -10.38
CA GLU A 27 -5.02 0.33 -10.68
C GLU A 27 -5.43 1.81 -10.72
N ARG A 28 -6.57 2.10 -11.34
CA ARG A 28 -7.13 3.46 -11.37
C ARG A 28 -7.36 4.01 -9.97
N ALA A 29 -7.90 3.20 -9.06
CA ALA A 29 -8.18 3.62 -7.68
C ALA A 29 -6.88 3.93 -6.92
N VAL A 30 -5.86 3.06 -7.06
CA VAL A 30 -4.57 3.26 -6.39
C VAL A 30 -3.85 4.50 -6.92
N ILE A 31 -3.76 4.67 -8.24
CA ILE A 31 -3.13 5.86 -8.85
C ILE A 31 -3.87 7.13 -8.43
N SER A 32 -5.21 7.10 -8.42
CA SER A 32 -6.02 8.26 -8.01
C SER A 32 -5.80 8.61 -6.54
N TYR A 33 -5.67 7.61 -5.66
CA TYR A 33 -5.39 7.81 -4.25
C TYR A 33 -4.00 8.44 -4.03
N ALA A 34 -2.97 7.89 -4.68
CA ALA A 34 -1.61 8.41 -4.62
C ALA A 34 -1.52 9.86 -5.12
N ALA A 35 -2.18 10.17 -6.24
CA ALA A 35 -2.19 11.52 -6.81
C ALA A 35 -2.82 12.54 -5.85
N LYS A 36 -3.92 12.19 -5.15
CA LYS A 36 -4.54 13.07 -4.13
C LYS A 36 -3.62 13.35 -2.93
N LYS A 37 -2.62 12.51 -2.70
CA LYS A 37 -1.62 12.62 -1.64
C LYS A 37 -0.29 13.20 -2.13
N ASN A 38 -0.25 13.72 -3.36
CA ASN A 38 0.96 14.25 -4.03
C ASN A 38 2.09 13.22 -4.15
N ILE A 39 1.76 11.94 -4.30
CA ILE A 39 2.73 10.86 -4.50
C ILE A 39 2.88 10.58 -5.99
N THR A 40 4.13 10.57 -6.46
CA THR A 40 4.44 10.26 -7.86
C THR A 40 4.23 8.78 -8.17
N LYS A 41 4.01 8.44 -9.44
CA LYS A 41 3.93 7.04 -9.89
C LYS A 41 5.20 6.25 -9.56
N GLN A 42 6.37 6.89 -9.63
CA GLN A 42 7.63 6.24 -9.29
C GLN A 42 7.70 5.89 -7.81
N GLU A 43 7.32 6.82 -6.94
CA GLU A 43 7.28 6.57 -5.49
C GLU A 43 6.25 5.51 -5.13
N LEU A 44 5.05 5.57 -5.71
CA LEU A 44 4.00 4.56 -5.51
C LEU A 44 4.51 3.16 -5.89
N GLY A 45 5.16 3.02 -7.05
CA GLY A 45 5.64 1.72 -7.51
C GLY A 45 6.76 1.16 -6.64
N ASN A 46 7.67 2.01 -6.18
CA ASN A 46 8.68 1.61 -5.20
C ASN A 46 8.06 1.14 -3.89
N ILE A 47 7.01 1.82 -3.42
CA ILE A 47 6.29 1.45 -2.20
C ILE A 47 5.56 0.11 -2.38
N GLU A 48 4.83 -0.08 -3.48
CA GLU A 48 4.16 -1.36 -3.75
C GLU A 48 5.17 -2.51 -3.87
N LEU A 49 6.33 -2.27 -4.50
CA LEU A 49 7.39 -3.26 -4.59
C LEU A 49 7.89 -3.68 -3.19
N LEU A 50 8.11 -2.72 -2.29
CA LEU A 50 8.52 -2.99 -0.92
C LEU A 50 7.43 -3.72 -0.12
N LEU A 51 6.16 -3.33 -0.27
CA LEU A 51 5.03 -4.01 0.37
C LEU A 51 4.90 -5.45 -0.12
N PHE A 52 5.15 -5.70 -1.41
CA PHE A 52 5.16 -7.04 -1.98
C PHE A 52 6.32 -7.88 -1.42
N GLN A 53 7.54 -7.33 -1.38
CA GLN A 53 8.71 -7.99 -0.80
C GLN A 53 8.52 -8.31 0.69
N ALA A 54 7.87 -7.43 1.43
CA ALA A 54 7.48 -7.63 2.82
C ALA A 54 6.27 -8.57 3.01
N LYS A 55 5.69 -9.10 1.91
CA LYS A 55 4.55 -10.02 1.89
C LYS A 55 3.25 -9.43 2.49
N PHE A 56 3.04 -8.12 2.38
CA PHE A 56 1.80 -7.47 2.81
C PHE A 56 0.73 -7.39 1.72
N ILE A 57 1.12 -7.43 0.45
CA ILE A 57 0.23 -7.47 -0.71
C ILE A 57 0.52 -8.70 -1.58
N THR A 58 -0.44 -9.15 -2.38
CA THR A 58 -0.32 -10.42 -3.12
C THR A 58 0.27 -10.28 -4.53
N ARG A 59 0.34 -9.07 -5.09
CA ARG A 59 0.87 -8.86 -6.45
C ARG A 59 2.01 -7.86 -6.45
N CYS A 60 3.01 -8.16 -7.28
CA CYS A 60 4.17 -7.30 -7.50
C CYS A 60 3.83 -6.29 -8.60
N PRO A 61 4.13 -4.99 -8.41
CA PRO A 61 4.00 -4.01 -9.48
C PRO A 61 4.94 -4.35 -10.64
N SER A 62 4.50 -4.10 -11.88
CA SER A 62 5.33 -4.38 -13.06
C SER A 62 6.21 -3.19 -13.40
N ARG A 63 7.49 -3.46 -13.68
CA ARG A 63 8.47 -2.46 -14.12
C ARG A 63 8.99 -2.81 -15.51
N VAL A 64 9.08 -1.82 -16.38
CA VAL A 64 9.75 -1.89 -17.68
C VAL A 64 10.81 -0.80 -17.67
N GLU A 65 12.07 -1.19 -17.88
CA GLU A 65 13.23 -0.30 -17.69
C GLU A 65 13.21 0.32 -16.29
N ASP A 66 13.13 1.64 -16.20
CA ASP A 66 13.08 2.43 -14.97
C ASP A 66 11.67 2.94 -14.63
N ARG A 67 10.64 2.48 -15.34
CA ARG A 67 9.25 2.95 -15.19
C ARG A 67 8.31 1.85 -14.72
N PHE A 68 7.47 2.18 -13.74
CA PHE A 68 6.36 1.31 -13.34
C PHE A 68 5.19 1.46 -14.31
N VAL A 69 4.68 0.32 -14.80
CA VAL A 69 3.68 0.25 -15.88
C VAL A 69 2.35 -0.38 -15.45
N ASN A 70 2.29 -0.99 -14.26
CA ASN A 70 1.07 -1.58 -13.71
C ASN A 70 1.08 -1.48 -12.19
N PHE A 71 0.09 -0.79 -11.62
CA PHE A 71 -0.10 -0.61 -10.17
C PHE A 71 -1.31 -1.41 -9.70
N ASN A 72 -1.16 -2.73 -9.67
CA ASN A 72 -2.20 -3.64 -9.21
C ASN A 72 -1.66 -4.43 -8.02
N PRO A 73 -1.88 -3.96 -6.77
CA PRO A 73 -1.31 -4.57 -5.58
C PRO A 73 -1.95 -5.93 -5.26
N GLY A 74 -3.08 -6.26 -5.90
CA GLY A 74 -3.90 -7.40 -5.51
C GLY A 74 -4.55 -7.17 -4.14
N ALA A 75 -4.72 -8.24 -3.39
CA ALA A 75 -5.31 -8.20 -2.05
C ALA A 75 -4.23 -7.98 -0.99
N LEU A 76 -4.62 -7.50 0.19
CA LEU A 76 -3.80 -7.62 1.39
C LEU A 76 -3.66 -9.10 1.76
N THR A 77 -2.46 -9.50 2.20
CA THR A 77 -2.26 -10.82 2.84
C THR A 77 -2.83 -10.82 4.25
N THR A 78 -2.87 -11.98 4.91
CA THR A 78 -3.24 -12.08 6.32
C THR A 78 -2.40 -11.16 7.21
N GLU A 79 -1.08 -11.07 6.96
CA GLU A 79 -0.20 -10.18 7.72
C GLU A 79 -0.42 -8.70 7.36
N GLY A 80 -0.68 -8.40 6.07
CA GLY A 80 -1.05 -7.05 5.64
C GLY A 80 -2.33 -6.56 6.31
N ILE A 81 -3.35 -7.42 6.42
CA ILE A 81 -4.62 -7.09 7.11
C ILE A 81 -4.39 -6.81 8.59
N LYS A 82 -3.59 -7.65 9.29
CA LYS A 82 -3.27 -7.44 10.71
C LYS A 82 -2.60 -6.09 10.92
N LEU A 83 -1.59 -5.77 10.10
CA LEU A 83 -0.88 -4.50 10.18
C LEU A 83 -1.80 -3.31 9.87
N ALA A 84 -2.57 -3.38 8.78
CA ALA A 84 -3.49 -2.32 8.39
C ALA A 84 -4.54 -2.02 9.48
N ARG A 85 -5.08 -3.07 10.13
CA ARG A 85 -6.02 -2.90 11.26
C ARG A 85 -5.36 -2.25 12.47
N LYS A 86 -4.13 -2.64 12.80
CA LYS A 86 -3.37 -2.00 13.89
C LYS A 86 -3.16 -0.52 13.61
N LEU A 87 -2.75 -0.17 12.39
CA LEU A 87 -2.54 1.20 11.95
C LEU A 87 -3.84 2.03 11.97
N ALA A 88 -4.97 1.45 11.57
CA ALA A 88 -6.27 2.12 11.57
C ALA A 88 -6.81 2.41 12.99
N ASN A 89 -6.52 1.53 13.96
CA ASN A 89 -7.06 1.62 15.32
C ASN A 89 -6.17 2.40 16.29
N ASP A 90 -4.84 2.32 16.17
CA ASP A 90 -3.92 2.84 17.20
C ASP A 90 -3.27 4.19 16.85
N GLY A 91 -3.37 4.64 15.59
CA GLY A 91 -2.47 5.67 15.06
C GLY A 91 -1.00 5.23 15.16
N CYS A 92 -0.08 5.88 14.45
CA CYS A 92 1.36 5.54 14.49
C CYS A 92 2.06 5.87 15.83
N SER A 93 1.36 5.82 16.97
CA SER A 93 1.88 6.16 18.29
C SER A 93 2.74 5.04 18.90
N SER A 94 2.64 3.81 18.38
CA SER A 94 3.20 2.59 19.02
C SER A 94 4.10 1.74 18.12
N LEU A 95 4.57 2.27 16.98
CA LEU A 95 5.51 1.57 16.08
C LEU A 95 7.00 1.88 16.37
N ILE A 96 7.27 2.62 17.45
CA ILE A 96 8.57 2.58 18.12
C ILE A 96 8.50 1.39 19.10
N ILE A 97 9.54 0.55 19.15
CA ILE A 97 9.68 -0.74 19.85
C ILE A 97 9.41 -1.92 18.89
N ALA A 98 10.37 -2.72 18.43
CA ALA A 98 11.76 -2.92 18.83
C ALA A 98 12.59 -3.31 17.59
N LEU A 99 13.71 -2.61 17.40
CA LEU A 99 14.91 -3.11 16.72
C LEU A 99 15.92 -3.47 17.82
#